data_AF-A0A413FW00-F1
#
_entry.id   AF-A0A413FW00-F1
#
_cell.length_a   1.000
_cell.length_b   1.000
_cell.length_c   1.000
_cell.angle_alpha   90.00
_cell.angle_beta   90.00
_cell.angle_gamma   90.00
#
_symmetry.space_group_name_H-M   'P 1'
#
loop_
_entity.id
_entity.type
_entity.pdbx_description
1 polymer ?
#
loop_
_entity_poly.entity_id
_entity_poly.type
_entity_poly.pdbx_seq_one_letter_code
_entity_poly.pdbx_strand_id
1 'polypeptide(L)'
;MSIGGYLPFDPQTVTGFERSQYWNVENADALLARCRYKVLLGDWMAAGLPYAERAELLQGWLELAWEWFPDCAAVRFPVSGKLMTADQCWDNPYEGALRFLHGGINLRFFNIAGREEYLADSMGLFALGLPDVQCHFHTLDPNEVVGLVFNVAAYLFEKGDVIADGETVPGLGGDERWHCQHENSLIQPSRVVLDLNPGSYAAGRRQEDPERAVFRKPAKASCGELENE
;
A
#
# COMPACT_ATOMS: atom_id res chain seq x y z
N MET A 1 -11.71 12.96 13.59
CA MET A 1 -10.28 12.61 13.63
C MET A 1 -9.74 12.83 15.03
N SER A 2 -8.70 12.12 15.42
CA SER A 2 -8.08 12.25 16.75
C SER A 2 -6.60 12.52 16.62
N ILE A 3 -6.08 13.34 17.54
CA ILE A 3 -4.65 13.48 17.78
C ILE A 3 -4.35 13.05 19.21
N GLY A 4 -3.42 12.12 19.35
CA GLY A 4 -2.95 11.67 20.67
C GLY A 4 -2.06 12.70 21.34
N GLY A 5 -1.87 12.56 22.64
CA GLY A 5 -0.80 13.27 23.34
C GLY A 5 0.59 12.74 22.94
N TYR A 6 1.64 13.38 23.46
CA TYR A 6 3.00 12.87 23.32
C TYR A 6 3.15 11.55 24.07
N LEU A 7 3.48 10.49 23.33
CA LEU A 7 3.79 9.18 23.88
C LEU A 7 5.29 8.95 23.77
N PRO A 8 5.94 8.32 24.75
CA PRO A 8 7.31 7.85 24.59
C PRO A 8 7.45 6.99 23.34
N PHE A 9 8.52 7.23 22.57
CA PHE A 9 8.89 6.40 21.44
C PHE A 9 10.11 5.56 21.81
N ASP A 10 9.97 4.25 21.65
CA ASP A 10 11.07 3.30 21.74
C ASP A 10 11.37 2.76 20.33
N PRO A 11 12.54 3.07 19.76
CA PRO A 11 12.94 2.55 18.45
C PRO A 11 12.91 1.02 18.38
N GLN A 12 13.12 0.30 19.49
CA GLN A 12 13.11 -1.17 19.50
C GLN A 12 11.73 -1.77 19.19
N THR A 13 10.68 -0.97 19.28
CA THR A 13 9.32 -1.38 18.87
C THR A 13 9.15 -1.50 17.35
N VAL A 14 10.09 -0.96 16.57
CA VAL A 14 10.10 -1.09 15.11
C VAL A 14 10.92 -2.31 14.72
N THR A 15 10.23 -3.29 14.13
CA THR A 15 10.79 -4.60 13.80
C THR A 15 11.86 -4.54 12.70
N GLY A 16 12.74 -5.54 12.64
CA GLY A 16 13.72 -5.67 11.56
C GLY A 16 13.09 -5.78 10.18
N PHE A 17 11.90 -6.39 10.09
CA PHE A 17 11.13 -6.45 8.84
C PHE A 17 10.61 -5.06 8.43
N GLU A 18 10.04 -4.27 9.34
CA GLU A 18 9.63 -2.89 9.02
C GLU A 18 10.82 -2.04 8.59
N ARG A 19 11.95 -2.15 9.29
CA ARG A 19 13.19 -1.40 8.97
C ARG A 19 13.72 -1.72 7.57
N SER A 20 13.58 -2.96 7.11
CA SER A 20 14.00 -3.34 5.75
C SER A 20 13.15 -2.68 4.65
N GLN A 21 11.99 -2.10 5.00
CA GLN A 21 11.12 -1.39 4.07
C GLN A 21 11.34 0.13 4.04
N TYR A 22 12.30 0.68 4.80
CA TYR A 22 12.59 2.12 4.86
C TYR A 22 13.67 2.56 3.87
N TRP A 23 13.65 1.99 2.67
CA TRP A 23 14.65 2.22 1.63
C TRP A 23 14.68 3.67 1.12
N ASN A 24 13.57 4.41 1.28
CA ASN A 24 13.46 5.81 0.87
C ASN A 24 14.09 6.79 1.86
N VAL A 25 14.50 6.34 3.06
CA VAL A 25 15.09 7.19 4.09
C VAL A 25 16.56 6.82 4.28
N GLU A 26 17.44 7.78 4.03
CA GLU A 26 18.85 7.61 4.32
C GLU A 26 19.06 7.43 5.84
N ASN A 27 19.71 6.33 6.22
CA ASN A 27 20.03 6.01 7.61
C ASN A 27 18.82 6.08 8.57
N ALA A 28 17.73 5.38 8.21
CA ALA A 28 16.50 5.30 8.99
C ALA A 28 16.74 4.92 10.47
N ASP A 29 17.75 4.10 10.76
CA ASP A 29 18.09 3.70 12.13
C ASP A 29 18.53 4.89 12.99
N ALA A 30 19.41 5.75 12.46
CA ALA A 30 19.83 6.97 13.14
C ALA A 30 18.67 7.96 13.30
N LEU A 31 17.81 8.08 12.28
CA LEU A 31 16.59 8.90 12.33
C LEU A 31 15.65 8.46 13.46
N LEU A 32 15.42 7.15 13.61
CA LEU A 32 14.57 6.61 14.67
C LEU A 32 15.25 6.77 16.03
N ALA A 33 16.56 6.55 16.14
CA ALA A 33 17.30 6.65 17.39
C ALA A 33 17.29 8.06 18.01
N ARG A 34 17.18 9.13 17.20
CA ARG A 34 17.05 10.51 17.71
C ARG A 34 15.64 10.86 18.20
N CYS A 35 14.62 10.08 17.83
CA CYS A 35 13.23 10.34 18.22
C CYS A 35 12.96 9.83 19.64
N ARG A 36 12.43 10.69 20.52
CA ARG A 36 12.07 10.33 21.91
C ARG A 36 10.58 10.18 22.16
N TYR A 37 9.79 10.84 21.32
CA TYR A 37 8.33 10.88 21.45
C TYR A 37 7.69 10.63 20.09
N LYS A 38 6.47 10.11 20.13
CA LYS A 38 5.58 9.99 18.98
C LYS A 38 4.23 10.60 19.31
N VAL A 39 3.58 11.09 18.28
CA VAL A 39 2.18 11.51 18.30
C VAL A 39 1.43 10.61 17.34
N LEU A 40 0.27 10.11 17.77
CA LEU A 40 -0.57 9.27 16.92
C LEU A 40 -1.63 10.14 16.25
N LEU A 41 -1.69 10.07 14.93
CA LEU A 41 -2.72 10.67 14.11
C LEU A 41 -3.56 9.55 13.51
N GLY A 42 -4.87 9.68 13.62
CA GLY A 42 -5.77 8.66 13.09
C GLY A 42 -7.21 9.09 13.03
N ASP A 43 -7.96 8.35 12.23
CA ASP A 43 -9.41 8.40 12.16
C ASP A 43 -9.98 7.10 12.77
N TRP A 44 -10.96 7.23 13.67
CA TRP A 44 -11.69 6.07 14.21
C TRP A 44 -13.07 5.91 13.57
N MET A 45 -13.56 6.97 12.89
CA MET A 45 -14.94 7.09 12.43
C MET A 45 -15.05 7.36 10.93
N ALA A 46 -13.94 7.50 10.20
CA ALA A 46 -13.99 7.76 8.75
C ALA A 46 -14.09 6.46 7.93
N ALA A 47 -14.17 5.30 8.57
CA ALA A 47 -14.36 4.01 7.90
C ALA A 47 -15.64 3.93 7.04
N GLY A 48 -16.65 4.75 7.32
CA GLY A 48 -17.88 4.84 6.52
C GLY A 48 -17.80 5.78 5.32
N LEU A 49 -16.72 6.56 5.18
CA LEU A 49 -16.56 7.45 4.03
C LEU A 49 -16.13 6.65 2.78
N PRO A 50 -16.49 7.12 1.58
CA PRO A 50 -15.87 6.66 0.34
C PRO A 50 -14.34 6.75 0.45
N TYR A 51 -13.64 5.75 -0.10
CA TYR A 51 -12.20 5.60 0.10
C TYR A 51 -11.39 6.84 -0.31
N ALA A 52 -11.79 7.55 -1.38
CA ALA A 52 -11.12 8.74 -1.88
C ALA A 52 -11.29 9.93 -0.92
N GLU A 53 -12.51 10.14 -0.40
CA GLU A 53 -12.79 11.16 0.61
C GLU A 53 -12.04 10.86 1.91
N ARG A 54 -11.97 9.59 2.30
CA ARG A 54 -11.18 9.15 3.46
C ARG A 54 -9.69 9.42 3.27
N ALA A 55 -9.15 9.10 2.09
CA ALA A 55 -7.76 9.35 1.76
C ALA A 55 -7.41 10.84 1.78
N GLU A 56 -8.27 11.68 1.19
CA GLU A 56 -8.14 13.14 1.21
C GLU A 56 -8.23 13.70 2.63
N LEU A 57 -9.18 13.22 3.44
CA LEU A 57 -9.32 13.62 4.84
C LEU A 57 -8.07 13.26 5.67
N LEU A 58 -7.57 12.03 5.55
CA LEU A 58 -6.39 11.56 6.28
C LEU A 58 -5.14 12.37 5.92
N GLN A 59 -4.97 12.65 4.63
CA GLN A 59 -3.85 13.42 4.13
C GLN A 59 -3.94 14.89 4.54
N GLY A 60 -5.13 15.51 4.42
CA GLY A 60 -5.37 16.87 4.91
C GLY A 60 -5.15 16.99 6.43
N TRP A 61 -5.47 15.95 7.20
CA TRP A 61 -5.19 15.93 8.64
C TRP A 61 -3.71 15.92 8.95
N LEU A 62 -2.98 15.10 8.22
CA LEU A 62 -1.54 15.02 8.36
C LEU A 62 -0.91 16.37 8.01
N GLU A 63 -1.34 17.00 6.90
CA GLU A 63 -0.95 18.36 6.46
C GLU A 63 -1.18 19.41 7.55
N LEU A 64 -2.35 19.42 8.19
CA LEU A 64 -2.67 20.36 9.27
C LEU A 64 -1.86 20.10 10.55
N ALA A 65 -1.56 18.84 10.86
CA ALA A 65 -0.84 18.50 12.08
C ALA A 65 0.56 19.09 12.14
N TRP A 66 1.22 19.32 11.00
CA TRP A 66 2.56 19.91 10.99
C TRP A 66 2.62 21.29 11.63
N GLU A 67 1.58 22.11 11.53
CA GLU A 67 1.53 23.41 12.20
C GLU A 67 1.70 23.29 13.73
N TRP A 68 1.29 22.14 14.28
CA TRP A 68 1.37 21.85 15.71
C TRP A 68 2.65 21.11 16.10
N PHE A 69 3.36 20.49 15.15
CA PHE A 69 4.61 19.74 15.40
C PHE A 69 5.73 20.15 14.43
N PRO A 70 6.23 21.40 14.52
CA PRO A 70 7.29 21.89 13.64
C PRO A 70 8.61 21.11 13.81
N ASP A 71 8.86 20.54 14.99
CA ASP A 71 10.04 19.71 15.28
C ASP A 71 9.86 18.22 14.89
N CYS A 72 8.78 17.88 14.17
CA CYS A 72 8.54 16.51 13.72
C CYS A 72 9.69 16.06 12.81
N ALA A 73 10.40 15.01 13.21
CA ALA A 73 11.54 14.49 12.46
C ALA A 73 11.13 13.56 11.31
N ALA A 74 10.02 12.85 11.46
CA ALA A 74 9.59 11.79 10.55
C ALA A 74 8.11 11.43 10.75
N VAL A 75 7.48 10.94 9.69
CA VAL A 75 6.14 10.36 9.73
C VAL A 75 6.24 8.88 9.36
N ARG A 76 5.70 8.04 10.22
CA ARG A 76 5.55 6.60 9.95
C ARG A 76 4.11 6.31 9.60
N PHE A 77 3.89 5.59 8.51
CA PHE A 77 2.59 5.14 8.03
C PHE A 77 2.46 3.63 8.32
N PRO A 78 1.81 3.22 9.43
CA PRO A 78 1.78 1.81 9.81
C PRO A 78 1.11 0.90 8.78
N VAL A 79 0.10 1.44 8.06
CA VAL A 79 -0.69 0.67 7.07
C VAL A 79 0.10 0.34 5.81
N SER A 80 0.96 1.24 5.34
CA SER A 80 1.84 1.02 4.20
C SER A 80 3.21 0.46 4.61
N GLY A 81 3.52 0.48 5.91
CA GLY A 81 4.85 0.16 6.42
C GLY A 81 5.92 1.16 5.99
N LYS A 82 5.53 2.37 5.54
CA LYS A 82 6.47 3.39 5.04
C LYS A 82 6.93 4.33 6.16
N LEU A 83 8.18 4.77 6.07
CA LEU A 83 8.74 5.85 6.89
C LEU A 83 9.14 6.99 5.96
N MET A 84 8.85 8.22 6.34
CA MET A 84 9.19 9.40 5.56
C MET A 84 9.78 10.46 6.48
N THR A 85 10.76 11.22 5.99
CA THR A 85 11.18 12.44 6.69
C THR A 85 10.07 13.49 6.60
N ALA A 86 10.10 14.49 7.49
CA ALA A 86 9.15 15.60 7.39
C ALA A 86 9.27 16.33 6.04
N ASP A 87 10.49 16.56 5.55
CA ASP A 87 10.74 17.19 4.25
C ASP A 87 10.17 16.38 3.09
N GLN A 88 10.33 15.05 3.10
CA GLN A 88 9.73 14.19 2.09
C GLN A 88 8.21 14.30 2.09
N CYS A 89 7.59 14.36 3.27
CA CYS A 89 6.14 14.52 3.34
C CYS A 89 5.66 15.87 2.80
N TRP A 90 6.48 16.92 2.95
CA TRP A 90 6.19 18.27 2.43
C TRP A 90 6.28 18.32 0.91
N ASP A 91 7.27 17.65 0.33
CA ASP A 91 7.51 17.56 -1.11
C ASP A 91 6.59 16.51 -1.77
N ASN A 92 5.29 16.59 -1.49
CA ASN A 92 4.29 15.71 -2.08
C ASN A 92 3.96 16.16 -3.51
N PRO A 93 4.29 15.37 -4.55
CA PRO A 93 4.13 15.78 -5.95
C PRO A 93 2.71 15.60 -6.48
N TYR A 94 1.79 15.08 -5.66
CA TYR A 94 0.42 14.77 -6.07
C TYR A 94 -0.57 15.85 -5.61
N GLU A 95 -1.78 15.81 -6.17
CA GLU A 95 -2.87 16.74 -5.84
C GLU A 95 -4.15 16.00 -5.45
N GLY A 96 -5.09 16.70 -4.79
CA GLY A 96 -6.36 16.11 -4.34
C GLY A 96 -6.17 14.85 -3.49
N ALA A 97 -7.05 13.86 -3.66
CA ALA A 97 -6.96 12.59 -2.95
C ALA A 97 -5.68 11.77 -3.28
N LEU A 98 -5.05 12.01 -4.43
CA LEU A 98 -3.81 11.31 -4.84
C LEU A 98 -2.62 11.63 -3.94
N ARG A 99 -2.67 12.73 -3.18
CA ARG A 99 -1.68 13.05 -2.14
C ARG A 99 -1.47 11.90 -1.16
N PHE A 100 -2.51 11.11 -0.90
CA PHE A 100 -2.42 9.93 -0.05
C PHE A 100 -1.41 8.89 -0.57
N LEU A 101 -1.23 8.75 -1.89
CA LEU A 101 -0.32 7.75 -2.48
C LEU A 101 1.13 7.96 -2.05
N HIS A 102 1.51 9.19 -1.70
CA HIS A 102 2.88 9.55 -1.36
C HIS A 102 3.40 8.81 -0.12
N GLY A 103 2.62 8.77 0.96
CA GLY A 103 2.97 8.08 2.21
C GLY A 103 2.09 6.86 2.50
N GLY A 104 0.83 6.92 2.09
CA GLY A 104 -0.17 5.89 2.30
C GLY A 104 0.01 4.64 1.45
N ILE A 105 0.94 4.63 0.49
CA ILE A 105 1.36 3.43 -0.25
C ILE A 105 2.89 3.27 -0.18
N ASN A 106 3.32 2.03 0.00
CA ASN A 106 4.71 1.62 -0.14
C ASN A 106 4.86 0.60 -1.26
N LEU A 107 5.98 0.68 -1.99
CA LEU A 107 6.39 -0.35 -2.93
C LEU A 107 7.48 -1.17 -2.26
N ARG A 108 7.29 -2.48 -2.26
CA ARG A 108 8.15 -3.46 -1.62
C ARG A 108 8.70 -4.38 -2.68
N PHE A 109 9.97 -4.69 -2.54
CA PHE A 109 10.69 -5.56 -3.46
C PHE A 109 11.42 -6.65 -2.68
N PHE A 110 11.24 -7.90 -3.11
CA PHE A 110 11.82 -9.06 -2.44
C PHE A 110 12.51 -9.98 -3.43
N ASN A 111 13.70 -10.45 -3.05
CA ASN A 111 14.43 -11.50 -3.75
C ASN A 111 14.10 -12.86 -3.13
N ILE A 112 13.75 -13.85 -3.94
CA ILE A 112 13.50 -15.21 -3.45
C ILE A 112 14.83 -15.95 -3.26
N ALA A 113 15.13 -16.34 -2.02
CA ALA A 113 16.41 -16.97 -1.70
C ALA A 113 16.66 -18.25 -2.51
N GLY A 114 17.82 -18.33 -3.16
CA GLY A 114 18.24 -19.49 -3.94
C GLY A 114 17.59 -19.61 -5.33
N ARG A 115 16.87 -18.58 -5.80
CA ARG A 115 16.29 -18.50 -7.14
C ARG A 115 16.49 -17.11 -7.72
N GLU A 116 16.53 -17.01 -9.06
CA GLU A 116 16.48 -15.73 -9.77
C GLU A 116 15.01 -15.28 -9.95
N GLU A 117 14.25 -15.28 -8.86
CA GLU A 117 12.84 -14.90 -8.81
C GLU A 117 12.68 -13.68 -7.88
N TYR A 118 11.76 -12.80 -8.26
CA TYR A 118 11.53 -11.51 -7.62
C TYR A 118 10.04 -11.28 -7.38
N LEU A 119 9.71 -10.62 -6.27
CA LEU A 119 8.36 -10.19 -5.95
C LEU A 119 8.34 -8.67 -5.80
N ALA A 120 7.57 -8.00 -6.66
CA ALA A 120 7.16 -6.60 -6.49
C ALA A 120 5.75 -6.57 -5.88
N ASP A 121 5.54 -5.71 -4.90
CA ASP A 121 4.30 -5.68 -4.10
C ASP A 121 4.01 -4.25 -3.64
N SER A 122 2.77 -3.79 -3.78
CA SER A 122 2.30 -2.55 -3.17
C SER A 122 1.63 -2.83 -1.83
N MET A 123 1.69 -1.85 -0.92
CA MET A 123 1.09 -1.97 0.39
C MET A 123 0.46 -0.65 0.82
N GLY A 124 -0.83 -0.68 1.12
CA GLY A 124 -1.56 0.41 1.76
C GLY A 124 -2.98 0.61 1.25
N LEU A 125 -3.29 0.18 0.01
CA LEU A 125 -4.63 0.27 -0.57
C LEU A 125 -5.64 -0.60 0.17
N PHE A 126 -5.19 -1.74 0.70
CA PHE A 126 -6.05 -2.62 1.48
C PHE A 126 -6.68 -1.91 2.70
N ALA A 127 -5.96 -0.97 3.31
CA ALA A 127 -6.49 -0.18 4.44
C ALA A 127 -7.64 0.77 4.04
N LEU A 128 -7.76 1.07 2.75
CA LEU A 128 -8.85 1.85 2.14
C LEU A 128 -9.97 0.97 1.56
N GLY A 129 -9.84 -0.36 1.63
CA GLY A 129 -10.81 -1.31 1.06
C GLY A 129 -10.61 -1.60 -0.43
N LEU A 130 -9.42 -1.30 -0.96
CA LEU A 130 -9.01 -1.61 -2.33
C LEU A 130 -7.94 -2.71 -2.33
N PRO A 131 -7.84 -3.56 -3.36
CA PRO A 131 -6.75 -4.52 -3.43
C PRO A 131 -5.41 -3.79 -3.60
N ASP A 132 -4.39 -4.28 -2.90
CA ASP A 132 -3.01 -3.96 -3.25
C ASP A 132 -2.62 -4.69 -4.55
N VAL A 133 -1.43 -4.46 -5.11
CA VAL A 133 -0.99 -5.06 -6.38
C VAL A 133 0.30 -5.81 -6.16
N GLN A 134 0.42 -7.01 -6.74
CA GLN A 134 1.67 -7.77 -6.69
C GLN A 134 2.05 -8.33 -8.06
N CYS A 135 3.34 -8.60 -8.25
CA CYS A 135 3.86 -9.31 -9.42
C CYS A 135 5.02 -10.20 -8.97
N HIS A 136 4.88 -11.52 -9.17
CA HIS A 136 5.95 -12.49 -8.95
C HIS A 136 6.54 -12.92 -10.31
N PHE A 137 7.81 -12.59 -10.54
CA PHE A 137 8.43 -12.64 -11.86
C PHE A 137 9.91 -13.06 -11.84
N HIS A 138 10.45 -13.35 -13.02
CA HIS A 138 11.88 -13.56 -13.26
C HIS A 138 12.30 -12.86 -14.57
N THR A 139 13.61 -12.66 -14.78
CA THR A 139 14.21 -12.18 -16.04
C THR A 139 13.86 -10.75 -16.50
N LEU A 140 12.82 -10.10 -15.98
CA LEU A 140 12.48 -8.70 -16.25
C LEU A 140 13.29 -7.73 -15.38
N ASP A 141 13.41 -6.46 -15.82
CA ASP A 141 13.99 -5.40 -15.00
C ASP A 141 13.09 -5.12 -13.79
N PRO A 142 13.60 -5.31 -12.55
CA PRO A 142 12.85 -5.02 -11.34
C PRO A 142 12.25 -3.63 -11.27
N ASN A 143 12.95 -2.60 -11.77
CA ASN A 143 12.48 -1.22 -11.67
C ASN A 143 11.25 -0.98 -12.55
N GLU A 144 11.24 -1.57 -13.76
CA GLU A 144 10.10 -1.47 -14.67
C GLU A 144 8.87 -2.19 -14.09
N VAL A 145 9.06 -3.37 -13.50
CA VAL A 145 7.96 -4.11 -12.86
C VAL A 145 7.42 -3.36 -11.64
N VAL A 146 8.30 -2.82 -10.78
CA VAL A 146 7.89 -2.00 -9.62
C VAL A 146 7.12 -0.75 -10.08
N GLY A 147 7.57 -0.10 -11.16
CA GLY A 147 6.86 1.02 -11.78
C GLY A 147 5.47 0.64 -12.27
N LEU A 148 5.33 -0.51 -12.96
CA LEU A 148 4.03 -1.00 -13.41
C LEU A 148 3.11 -1.35 -12.24
N VAL A 149 3.60 -2.02 -11.20
CA VAL A 149 2.85 -2.31 -9.96
C VAL A 149 2.33 -1.03 -9.32
N PHE A 150 3.15 0.02 -9.25
CA PHE A 150 2.72 1.33 -8.77
C PHE A 150 1.64 1.96 -9.64
N ASN A 151 1.82 1.96 -10.95
CA ASN A 151 0.86 2.54 -11.89
C ASN A 151 -0.51 1.85 -11.82
N VAL A 152 -0.53 0.52 -11.69
CA VAL A 152 -1.79 -0.23 -11.50
C VAL A 152 -2.40 0.09 -10.13
N ALA A 153 -1.60 0.19 -9.07
CA ALA A 153 -2.10 0.59 -7.74
C ALA A 153 -2.71 2.01 -7.76
N ALA A 154 -2.05 2.97 -8.42
CA ALA A 154 -2.57 4.32 -8.61
C ALA A 154 -3.87 4.31 -9.43
N TYR A 155 -3.94 3.51 -10.50
CA TYR A 155 -5.16 3.34 -11.29
C TYR A 155 -6.32 2.77 -10.46
N LEU A 156 -6.06 1.76 -9.64
CA LEU A 156 -7.06 1.18 -8.72
C LEU A 156 -7.51 2.19 -7.66
N PHE A 157 -6.62 3.08 -7.20
CA PHE A 157 -7.03 4.18 -6.34
C PHE A 157 -7.96 5.13 -7.09
N GLU A 158 -7.61 5.57 -8.30
CA GLU A 158 -8.42 6.52 -9.06
C GLU A 158 -9.78 5.98 -9.50
N LYS A 159 -9.84 4.71 -9.90
CA LYS A 159 -11.05 4.10 -10.48
C LYS A 159 -11.80 3.18 -9.53
N GLY A 160 -11.17 2.82 -8.41
CA GLY A 160 -11.63 1.76 -7.53
C GLY A 160 -11.22 0.39 -8.06
N ASP A 161 -11.71 -0.64 -7.40
CA ASP A 161 -11.49 -2.02 -7.79
C ASP A 161 -12.38 -2.44 -8.98
N VAL A 162 -11.97 -1.99 -10.17
CA VAL A 162 -12.66 -2.14 -11.45
C VAL A 162 -12.07 -3.22 -12.35
N ILE A 163 -10.87 -3.70 -12.06
CA ILE A 163 -10.19 -4.74 -12.87
C ILE A 163 -10.69 -6.09 -12.39
N ALA A 164 -11.45 -6.80 -13.23
CA ALA A 164 -12.01 -8.10 -12.85
C ALA A 164 -11.00 -9.25 -13.07
N ASP A 165 -11.27 -10.38 -12.40
CA ASP A 165 -10.52 -11.62 -12.61
C ASP A 165 -10.56 -12.06 -14.08
N GLY A 166 -9.38 -12.35 -14.64
CA GLY A 166 -9.20 -12.74 -16.04
C GLY A 166 -9.02 -11.57 -17.01
N GLU A 167 -9.25 -10.31 -16.58
CA GLU A 167 -8.91 -9.14 -17.38
C GLU A 167 -7.39 -8.96 -17.50
N THR A 168 -6.98 -7.94 -18.27
CA THR A 168 -5.56 -7.70 -18.55
C THR A 168 -5.20 -6.23 -18.38
N VAL A 169 -3.96 -5.99 -17.96
CA VAL A 169 -3.30 -4.69 -18.02
C VAL A 169 -2.22 -4.70 -19.11
N PRO A 170 -1.82 -3.54 -19.66
CA PRO A 170 -0.61 -3.46 -20.48
C PRO A 170 0.61 -4.01 -19.73
N GLY A 171 1.41 -4.84 -20.41
CA GLY A 171 2.69 -5.31 -19.91
C GLY A 171 3.82 -4.29 -20.12
N LEU A 172 5.07 -4.76 -20.06
CA LEU A 172 6.24 -3.92 -20.31
C LEU A 172 6.55 -3.78 -21.82
N GLY A 173 6.21 -4.80 -22.61
CA GLY A 173 6.28 -4.74 -24.08
C GLY A 173 5.03 -4.11 -24.70
N GLY A 174 5.17 -3.46 -25.86
CA GLY A 174 4.11 -2.66 -26.48
C GLY A 174 2.76 -3.36 -26.71
N ASP A 175 2.78 -4.63 -27.12
CA ASP A 175 1.57 -5.45 -27.34
C ASP A 175 1.32 -6.47 -26.21
N GLU A 176 2.14 -6.47 -25.16
CA GLU A 176 2.01 -7.42 -24.06
C GLU A 176 0.76 -7.15 -23.22
N ARG A 177 0.09 -8.23 -22.81
CA ARG A 177 -1.06 -8.20 -21.91
C ARG A 177 -0.80 -9.13 -20.75
N TRP A 178 -0.82 -8.58 -19.54
CA TRP A 178 -0.61 -9.35 -18.33
C TRP A 178 -1.95 -9.61 -17.68
N HIS A 179 -2.27 -10.89 -17.46
CA HIS A 179 -3.53 -11.29 -16.84
C HIS A 179 -3.56 -10.87 -15.38
N CYS A 180 -4.74 -10.44 -14.93
CA CYS A 180 -4.98 -9.98 -13.57
C CYS A 180 -5.90 -10.96 -12.85
N GLN A 181 -5.59 -11.27 -11.60
CA GLN A 181 -6.39 -12.16 -10.77
C GLN A 181 -6.33 -11.68 -9.32
N HIS A 182 -7.47 -11.64 -8.64
CA HIS A 182 -7.48 -11.43 -7.20
C HIS A 182 -6.97 -12.68 -6.48
N GLU A 183 -5.92 -12.51 -5.68
CA GLU A 183 -5.33 -13.58 -4.89
C GLU A 183 -5.06 -13.12 -3.44
N ASN A 184 -4.64 -14.05 -2.59
CA ASN A 184 -4.04 -13.72 -1.31
C ASN A 184 -2.57 -13.33 -1.53
N SER A 185 -2.13 -12.27 -0.86
CA SER A 185 -0.75 -11.79 -0.92
C SER A 185 0.28 -12.89 -0.62
N LEU A 186 1.34 -12.96 -1.43
CA LEU A 186 2.44 -13.92 -1.24
C LEU A 186 3.32 -13.61 -0.02
N ILE A 187 3.32 -12.35 0.43
CA ILE A 187 4.11 -11.89 1.57
C ILE A 187 3.24 -11.15 2.58
N GLN A 188 3.59 -11.29 3.86
CA GLN A 188 2.83 -10.71 4.96
C GLN A 188 2.71 -9.17 4.86
N PRO A 189 1.63 -8.61 5.42
CA PRO A 189 0.48 -9.27 6.02
C PRO A 189 -0.45 -9.88 4.97
N SER A 190 -1.16 -10.94 5.36
CA SER A 190 -2.19 -11.56 4.51
C SER A 190 -3.29 -10.56 4.17
N ARG A 191 -3.51 -10.34 2.88
CA ARG A 191 -4.52 -9.43 2.34
C ARG A 191 -4.85 -9.79 0.90
N VAL A 192 -5.92 -9.20 0.38
CA VAL A 192 -6.29 -9.33 -1.03
C VAL A 192 -5.39 -8.45 -1.88
N VAL A 193 -4.89 -9.02 -2.95
CA VAL A 193 -4.07 -8.34 -3.96
C VAL A 193 -4.59 -8.66 -5.35
N LEU A 194 -4.42 -7.72 -6.28
CA LEU A 194 -4.47 -7.98 -7.70
C LEU A 194 -3.09 -8.49 -8.15
N ASP A 195 -2.99 -9.79 -8.42
CA ASP A 195 -1.79 -10.41 -8.98
C ASP A 195 -1.69 -10.12 -10.48
N LEU A 196 -0.56 -9.57 -10.90
CA LEU A 196 -0.20 -9.41 -12.28
C LEU A 196 0.59 -10.63 -12.76
N ASN A 197 0.08 -11.27 -13.80
CA ASN A 197 0.73 -12.42 -14.44
C ASN A 197 1.50 -11.97 -15.69
N PRO A 198 2.84 -11.89 -15.63
CA PRO A 198 3.65 -11.49 -16.77
C PRO A 198 3.89 -12.63 -17.78
N GLY A 199 3.02 -13.65 -17.82
CA GLY A 199 3.07 -14.73 -18.80
C GLY A 199 4.32 -15.58 -18.68
N SER A 200 5.16 -15.60 -19.72
CA SER A 200 6.40 -16.38 -19.74
C SER A 200 7.44 -15.94 -18.72
N TYR A 201 7.28 -14.76 -18.14
CA TYR A 201 8.15 -14.23 -17.08
C TYR A 201 7.61 -14.50 -15.68
N ALA A 202 6.47 -15.19 -15.57
CA ALA A 202 5.82 -15.42 -14.29
C ALA A 202 6.57 -16.44 -13.45
N ALA A 203 6.89 -16.07 -12.21
CA ALA A 203 7.57 -16.95 -11.27
C ALA A 203 6.60 -17.70 -10.34
N GLY A 204 7.11 -18.74 -9.70
CA GLY A 204 6.34 -19.64 -8.84
C GLY A 204 5.52 -20.63 -9.66
N ARG A 205 5.32 -21.84 -9.13
CA ARG A 205 4.43 -22.82 -9.77
C ARG A 205 2.99 -22.33 -9.66
N ARG A 206 2.56 -21.52 -10.62
CA ARG A 206 1.16 -21.21 -10.90
C ARG A 206 0.55 -22.48 -11.48
N GLN A 207 0.22 -23.45 -10.62
CA GLN A 207 -0.73 -24.48 -11.07
C GLN A 207 -2.02 -23.72 -11.36
N GLU A 208 -2.53 -23.87 -12.58
CA GLU A 208 -3.92 -23.55 -12.93
C GLU A 208 -4.81 -24.41 -12.03
N ASP A 209 -4.96 -24.01 -10.77
CA ASP A 209 -5.85 -24.66 -9.84
C ASP A 209 -7.16 -23.85 -9.88
N PRO A 210 -8.20 -24.35 -10.57
CA PRO A 210 -9.48 -23.64 -10.70
C PRO A 210 -10.20 -23.42 -9.36
N GLU A 211 -9.68 -23.97 -8.25
CA GLU A 211 -10.19 -23.79 -6.89
C GLU A 211 -9.33 -22.89 -5.99
N ARG A 212 -8.26 -22.24 -6.51
CA ARG A 212 -7.55 -21.21 -5.73
C ARG A 212 -8.55 -20.12 -5.33
N ALA A 213 -8.84 -20.06 -4.04
CA ALA A 213 -9.98 -19.36 -3.47
C ALA A 213 -10.17 -17.96 -4.07
N VAL A 214 -11.12 -17.85 -5.00
CA VAL A 214 -11.63 -16.57 -5.51
C VAL A 214 -12.09 -15.79 -4.29
N PHE A 215 -11.41 -14.67 -4.00
CA PHE A 215 -11.90 -13.75 -3.00
C PHE A 215 -13.24 -13.19 -3.49
N ARG A 216 -14.35 -13.69 -2.92
CA ARG A 216 -15.67 -13.09 -3.14
C ARG A 216 -15.75 -11.85 -2.26
N LYS A 217 -15.81 -10.66 -2.88
CA LYS A 217 -16.17 -9.41 -2.18
C LYS A 217 -17.36 -9.67 -1.25
N PRO A 218 -17.31 -9.26 0.03
CA PRO A 218 -18.50 -9.26 0.85
C PRO A 218 -19.56 -8.41 0.14
N ALA A 219 -20.77 -8.94 -0.01
CA ALA A 219 -21.87 -8.20 -0.58
C ALA A 219 -22.04 -6.88 0.17
N LYS A 220 -22.22 -5.76 -0.57
CA LYS A 220 -22.62 -4.49 0.02
C LYS A 220 -23.82 -4.77 0.94
N ALA A 221 -23.67 -4.55 2.24
CA ALA A 221 -24.79 -4.57 3.15
C ALA A 221 -25.75 -3.48 2.65
N SER A 222 -26.87 -3.90 2.02
CA SER A 222 -27.98 -3.00 1.78
C SER A 222 -28.43 -2.53 3.16
N CYS A 223 -28.39 -1.22 3.37
CA CYS A 223 -29.02 -0.59 4.52
C CYS A 223 -30.50 -0.94 4.44
N GLY A 224 -30.90 -1.99 5.16
CA GLY A 224 -32.29 -2.39 5.29
C GLY A 224 -33.01 -1.34 6.12
N GLU A 225 -34.09 -0.83 5.54
CA GLU A 225 -35.02 0.09 6.15
C GLU A 225 -35.40 -0.37 7.56
N LEU A 226 -35.17 0.49 8.55
CA LEU A 226 -35.76 0.34 9.88
C LEU A 226 -37.25 0.66 9.74
N GLU A 227 -38.04 -0.35 9.41
CA GLU A 227 -39.49 -0.32 9.63
C GLU A 227 -39.79 -0.62 11.11
N ASN A 228 -40.44 0.37 11.71
CA ASN A 228 -41.24 0.40 12.94
C ASN A 228 -41.50 -0.93 13.66
N GLU A 229 -41.15 -0.97 14.96
CA GLU A 229 -42.05 -1.33 16.08
C GLU A 229 -41.48 -0.85 17.42
#